data_AF-A0A7X3FLV4-F1
#
_entry.id   AF-A0A7X3FLV4-F1
#
_cell.length_a   1.000
_cell.length_b   1.000
_cell.length_c   1.000
_cell.angle_alpha   90.00
_cell.angle_beta   90.00
_cell.angle_gamma   90.00
#
_symmetry.space_group_name_H-M   'P 1'
#
loop_
_entity.id
_entity.type
_entity.pdbx_description
1 polymer ?
#
loop_
_entity_poly.entity_id
_entity_poly.type
_entity_poly.pdbx_seq_one_letter_code
_entity_poly.pdbx_strand_id
1 'polypeptide(L)'
;MKIRKVLMVATICGVLAFAIGFSLNNNSFALDTDKKEKHEKLKKESLYEQEKWERMPKAKTVEEQLKIDEQGKKVKEIGIAVGELEKELTPVDLKAKLEDDIFSLRRVMETKGYYKTMTDDPKYGAAYAKAAEILEKKKETLAQIEKDLRENKKSIEQLAKEYAELEKIQEFILP
;
A
#
# COMPACT_ATOMS: atom_id res chain seq x y z
N MET A 1 5.93 50.52 -52.45
CA MET A 1 5.20 50.15 -51.21
C MET A 1 5.77 48.82 -50.73
N LYS A 2 6.50 48.76 -49.60
CA LYS A 2 5.96 48.45 -48.25
C LYS A 2 5.28 47.07 -48.25
N ILE A 3 5.63 46.02 -47.49
CA ILE A 3 6.16 45.93 -46.10
C ILE A 3 6.45 44.43 -45.76
N ARG A 4 7.58 44.18 -45.03
CA ARG A 4 7.90 43.16 -43.97
C ARG A 4 7.82 41.64 -44.30
N LYS A 5 8.84 40.79 -44.07
CA LYS A 5 9.61 40.37 -42.86
C LYS A 5 8.79 39.63 -41.76
N VAL A 6 9.32 38.46 -41.35
CA VAL A 6 9.14 37.65 -40.10
C VAL A 6 7.86 36.77 -40.08
N LEU A 7 7.80 35.47 -39.72
CA LEU A 7 8.25 34.73 -38.51
C LEU A 7 8.17 33.18 -38.67
N MET A 8 9.11 32.47 -38.01
CA MET A 8 9.07 31.15 -37.30
C MET A 8 8.55 29.89 -38.05
N VAL A 9 9.28 28.78 -38.26
CA VAL A 9 10.07 27.88 -37.37
C VAL A 9 9.34 27.45 -36.10
N ALA A 10 8.63 26.33 -36.21
CA ALA A 10 8.09 25.49 -35.15
C ALA A 10 7.63 24.17 -35.80
N THR A 11 7.83 22.95 -35.30
CA THR A 11 8.61 22.37 -34.21
C THR A 11 8.64 20.87 -34.54
N ILE A 12 9.77 20.22 -34.29
CA ILE A 12 10.00 18.77 -34.47
C ILE A 12 9.07 17.99 -33.52
N CYS A 13 8.21 17.12 -34.05
CA CYS A 13 7.53 16.09 -33.26
C CYS A 13 7.33 14.81 -34.10
N GLY A 14 8.11 13.79 -33.75
CA GLY A 14 7.60 12.44 -33.54
C GLY A 14 7.33 11.58 -34.76
N VAL A 15 8.36 10.85 -35.23
CA VAL A 15 8.24 9.42 -35.50
C VAL A 15 9.61 8.77 -35.26
N LEU A 16 9.76 8.08 -34.13
CA LEU A 16 10.83 7.10 -33.94
C LEU A 16 10.16 5.75 -33.73
N ALA A 17 9.70 5.19 -34.85
CA ALA A 17 9.42 3.77 -34.96
C ALA A 17 10.78 3.07 -35.09
N PHE A 18 11.17 2.28 -34.10
CA PHE A 18 12.22 1.28 -34.28
C PHE A 18 11.79 -0.06 -33.69
N ALA A 19 12.04 -1.07 -34.50
CA ALA A 19 11.52 -2.42 -34.43
C ALA A 19 11.84 -3.16 -33.13
N ILE A 20 10.83 -3.84 -32.57
CA ILE A 20 11.02 -4.93 -31.63
C ILE A 20 11.05 -6.22 -32.44
N GLY A 21 12.25 -6.73 -32.70
CA GLY A 21 12.49 -8.01 -33.34
C GLY A 21 13.62 -8.77 -32.65
N PHE A 22 13.25 -9.82 -31.91
CA PHE A 22 14.06 -10.98 -31.49
C PHE A 22 15.43 -10.74 -30.81
N SER A 23 15.43 -10.74 -29.48
CA SER A 23 16.52 -11.31 -28.65
C SER A 23 15.98 -11.76 -27.28
N LEU A 24 15.14 -12.80 -27.31
CA LEU A 24 14.63 -13.48 -26.11
C LEU A 24 15.72 -14.38 -25.52
N ASN A 25 16.67 -13.81 -24.75
CA ASN A 25 17.21 -14.49 -23.55
C ASN A 25 18.17 -13.64 -22.69
N ASN A 26 18.62 -12.46 -23.14
CA ASN A 26 19.50 -11.57 -22.35
C ASN A 26 18.79 -10.33 -21.77
N ASN A 27 17.55 -10.04 -22.20
CA ASN A 27 16.86 -8.81 -21.81
C ASN A 27 16.20 -8.86 -20.42
N SER A 28 15.85 -10.02 -19.89
CA SER A 28 15.25 -10.11 -18.54
C SER A 28 16.23 -9.68 -17.46
N PHE A 29 17.47 -10.16 -17.52
CA PHE A 29 18.52 -9.73 -16.57
C PHE A 29 18.89 -8.26 -16.71
N ALA A 30 18.96 -7.72 -17.93
CA ALA A 30 19.25 -6.31 -18.15
C ALA A 30 18.13 -5.39 -17.66
N LEU A 31 16.85 -5.76 -17.89
CA LEU A 31 15.68 -5.04 -17.37
C LEU A 31 15.61 -5.09 -15.84
N ASP A 32 15.85 -6.24 -15.23
CA ASP A 32 15.83 -6.37 -13.77
C ASP A 32 16.97 -5.60 -13.10
N THR A 33 18.14 -5.53 -13.75
CA THR A 33 19.28 -4.74 -13.26
C THR A 33 19.01 -3.24 -13.35
N ASP A 34 18.44 -2.78 -14.47
CA ASP A 34 18.02 -1.38 -14.66
C ASP A 34 16.95 -0.95 -13.64
N LYS A 35 15.95 -1.82 -13.39
CA LYS A 35 14.93 -1.57 -12.36
C LYS A 35 15.53 -1.49 -10.96
N LYS A 36 16.46 -2.38 -10.60
CA LYS A 36 17.15 -2.35 -9.29
C LYS A 36 17.94 -1.07 -9.10
N GLU A 37 18.71 -0.65 -10.11
CA GLU A 37 19.48 0.59 -10.07
C GLU A 37 18.57 1.81 -9.94
N LYS A 38 17.47 1.84 -10.72
CA LYS A 38 16.44 2.88 -10.62
C LYS A 38 15.79 2.92 -9.23
N HIS A 39 15.52 1.77 -8.62
CA HIS A 39 14.97 1.67 -7.27
C HIS A 39 15.91 2.21 -6.22
N GLU A 40 17.20 1.86 -6.25
CA GLU A 40 18.18 2.41 -5.32
C GLU A 40 18.33 3.92 -5.46
N LYS A 41 18.31 4.43 -6.69
CA LYS A 41 18.37 5.88 -6.94
C LYS A 41 17.14 6.60 -6.38
N LEU A 42 15.94 6.10 -6.67
CA LEU A 42 14.69 6.67 -6.16
C LEU A 42 14.61 6.58 -4.63
N LYS A 43 15.11 5.50 -4.02
CA LYS A 43 15.16 5.35 -2.56
C LYS A 43 16.06 6.41 -1.91
N LYS A 44 17.23 6.67 -2.50
CA LYS A 44 18.13 7.76 -2.05
C LYS A 44 17.47 9.13 -2.22
N GLU A 45 16.80 9.37 -3.34
CA GLU A 45 16.08 10.62 -3.59
C GLU A 45 14.91 10.82 -2.63
N SER A 46 14.16 9.76 -2.33
CA SER A 46 13.06 9.76 -1.36
C SER A 46 13.53 10.18 0.02
N LEU A 47 14.61 9.57 0.53
CA LEU A 47 15.19 9.92 1.83
C LEU A 47 15.67 11.38 1.85
N TYR A 48 16.33 11.83 0.79
CA TYR A 48 16.81 13.21 0.69
C TYR A 48 15.66 14.23 0.74
N GLU A 49 14.60 14.02 -0.05
CA GLU A 49 13.46 14.93 -0.09
C GLU A 49 12.61 14.88 1.19
N GLN A 50 12.54 13.70 1.83
CA GLN A 50 11.90 13.54 3.14
C GLN A 50 12.66 14.31 4.22
N GLU A 51 13.98 14.16 4.31
CA GLU A 51 14.79 14.95 5.25
C GLU A 51 14.64 16.45 5.02
N LYS A 52 14.57 16.88 3.76
CA LYS A 52 14.35 18.28 3.40
C LYS A 52 12.99 18.77 3.90
N TRP A 53 11.93 17.97 3.75
CA TRP A 53 10.58 18.28 4.23
C TRP A 53 10.51 18.35 5.76
N GLU A 54 11.10 17.38 6.46
CA GLU A 54 11.12 17.32 7.93
C GLU A 54 11.89 18.48 8.57
N ARG A 55 12.89 19.03 7.87
CA ARG A 55 13.65 20.21 8.30
C ARG A 55 12.95 21.54 8.00
N MET A 56 11.82 21.55 7.28
CA MET A 56 11.13 22.79 6.97
C MET A 56 10.53 23.41 8.25
N PRO A 57 10.68 24.73 8.46
CA PRO A 57 10.06 25.40 9.59
C PRO A 57 8.53 25.44 9.42
N LYS A 58 7.81 25.56 10.54
CA LYS A 58 6.37 25.81 10.51
C LYS A 58 6.08 27.10 9.74
N ALA A 59 5.14 27.06 8.80
CA ALA A 59 4.76 28.21 8.00
C ALA A 59 4.22 29.34 8.90
N LYS A 60 4.63 30.57 8.59
CA LYS A 60 4.10 31.81 9.16
C LYS A 60 3.25 32.57 8.14
N THR A 61 3.38 32.24 6.87
CA THR A 61 2.64 32.85 5.76
C THR A 61 2.02 31.78 4.85
N VAL A 62 1.04 32.19 4.04
CA VAL A 62 0.40 31.31 3.05
C VAL A 62 1.40 30.85 1.97
N GLU A 63 2.31 31.72 1.55
CA GLU A 63 3.35 31.38 0.56
C GLU A 63 4.33 30.33 1.10
N GLU A 64 4.70 30.41 2.39
CA GLU A 64 5.51 29.40 3.04
C GLU A 64 4.77 28.06 3.17
N GLN A 65 3.47 28.10 3.48
CA GLN A 65 2.65 26.89 3.53
C GLN A 65 2.58 26.21 2.17
N LEU A 66 2.40 26.96 1.08
CA LEU A 66 2.41 26.41 -0.28
C LEU A 66 3.72 25.68 -0.61
N LYS A 67 4.87 26.23 -0.20
CA LYS A 67 6.17 25.57 -0.39
C LYS A 67 6.30 24.27 0.41
N ILE A 68 5.77 24.25 1.63
CA ILE A 68 5.74 23.03 2.46
C ILE A 68 4.84 21.98 1.80
N ASP A 69 3.69 22.38 1.27
CA ASP A 69 2.74 21.48 0.61
C ASP A 69 3.30 20.92 -0.70
N GLU A 70 3.96 21.75 -1.52
CA GLU A 70 4.65 21.32 -2.73
C GLU A 70 5.77 20.32 -2.42
N GLN A 71 6.57 20.59 -1.39
CA GLN A 71 7.60 19.68 -0.94
C GLN A 71 7.00 18.36 -0.42
N GLY A 72 5.92 18.42 0.37
CA GLY A 72 5.20 17.24 0.84
C GLY A 72 4.60 16.41 -0.30
N LYS A 73 4.10 17.06 -1.34
CA LYS A 73 3.63 16.40 -2.56
C LYS A 73 4.78 15.68 -3.28
N LYS A 74 5.94 16.31 -3.40
CA LYS A 74 7.14 15.69 -4.00
C LYS A 74 7.58 14.44 -3.23
N VAL A 75 7.63 14.52 -1.90
CA VAL A 75 7.94 13.35 -1.04
C VAL A 75 6.94 12.22 -1.28
N LYS A 76 5.65 12.55 -1.35
CA LYS A 76 4.59 11.56 -1.59
C LYS A 76 4.72 10.90 -2.97
N GLU A 77 4.93 11.67 -4.03
CA GLU A 77 5.07 11.16 -5.40
C GLU A 77 6.28 10.23 -5.54
N ILE A 78 7.43 10.62 -4.98
CA ILE A 78 8.64 9.77 -5.00
C ILE A 78 8.42 8.52 -4.14
N GLY A 79 7.79 8.64 -2.97
CA GLY A 79 7.48 7.50 -2.11
C GLY A 79 6.57 6.47 -2.79
N ILE A 80 5.58 6.92 -3.57
CA ILE A 80 4.74 6.05 -4.39
C ILE A 80 5.57 5.34 -5.45
N ALA A 81 6.41 6.07 -6.20
CA ALA A 81 7.25 5.50 -7.25
C ALA A 81 8.26 4.47 -6.71
N VAL A 82 8.85 4.71 -5.53
CA VAL A 82 9.69 3.72 -4.83
C VAL A 82 8.87 2.46 -4.52
N GLY A 83 7.71 2.61 -3.89
CA GLY A 83 6.88 1.47 -3.49
C GLY A 83 6.31 0.67 -4.68
N GLU A 84 6.01 1.32 -5.80
CA GLU A 84 5.60 0.63 -7.04
C GLU A 84 6.75 -0.20 -7.61
N LEU A 85 7.94 0.39 -7.69
CA LEU A 85 9.12 -0.29 -8.21
C LEU A 85 9.60 -1.42 -7.27
N GLU A 86 9.45 -1.25 -5.95
CA GLU A 86 9.69 -2.29 -4.96
C GLU A 86 8.73 -3.48 -5.14
N LYS A 87 7.44 -3.23 -5.40
CA LYS A 87 6.47 -4.29 -5.71
C LYS A 87 6.80 -5.04 -7.00
N GLU A 88 7.35 -4.36 -8.01
CA GLU A 88 7.79 -5.00 -9.25
C GLU A 88 9.04 -5.86 -9.05
N LEU A 89 10.00 -5.37 -8.26
CA LEU A 89 11.28 -6.04 -8.01
C LEU A 89 11.16 -7.20 -7.02
N THR A 90 10.25 -7.05 -6.06
CA THR A 90 9.93 -8.04 -5.04
C THR A 90 8.42 -8.21 -4.99
N PRO A 91 7.86 -9.03 -5.90
CA PRO A 91 6.45 -9.38 -5.86
C PRO A 91 6.14 -9.91 -4.47
N VAL A 92 5.17 -9.29 -3.79
CA VAL A 92 4.73 -9.74 -2.48
C VAL A 92 4.30 -11.20 -2.63
N ASP A 93 4.92 -12.08 -1.86
CA ASP A 93 4.40 -13.44 -1.69
C ASP A 93 3.08 -13.31 -0.93
N LEU A 94 1.99 -13.21 -1.69
CA LEU A 94 0.65 -13.00 -1.15
C LEU A 94 0.25 -14.14 -0.22
N LYS A 95 0.78 -15.35 -0.44
CA LYS A 95 0.53 -16.49 0.43
C LYS A 95 1.24 -16.31 1.76
N ALA A 96 2.54 -16.03 1.75
CA ALA A 96 3.30 -15.79 2.98
C ALA A 96 2.72 -14.61 3.77
N LYS A 97 2.35 -13.53 3.09
CA LYS A 97 1.69 -12.38 3.72
C LYS A 97 0.37 -12.78 4.39
N LEU A 98 -0.48 -13.54 3.70
CA LEU A 98 -1.75 -13.99 4.24
C LEU A 98 -1.56 -14.92 5.45
N GLU A 99 -0.54 -15.78 5.44
CA GLU A 99 -0.19 -16.65 6.58
C GLU A 99 0.20 -15.80 7.81
N ASP A 100 1.05 -14.79 7.64
CA ASP A 100 1.45 -13.85 8.70
C ASP A 100 0.27 -13.03 9.24
N ASP A 101 -0.59 -12.53 8.34
CA ASP A 101 -1.79 -11.77 8.68
C ASP A 101 -2.78 -12.63 9.51
N ILE A 102 -3.03 -13.88 9.08
CA ILE A 102 -3.86 -14.85 9.82
C ILE A 102 -3.28 -15.11 11.22
N PHE A 103 -1.97 -15.33 11.32
CA PHE A 103 -1.30 -15.56 12.59
C PHE A 103 -1.46 -14.36 13.53
N SER A 104 -1.28 -13.15 13.00
CA SER A 104 -1.38 -11.89 13.75
C SER A 104 -2.80 -11.65 14.25
N LEU A 105 -3.82 -11.79 13.39
CA LEU A 105 -5.22 -11.59 13.78
C LEU A 105 -5.67 -12.61 14.82
N ARG A 106 -5.24 -13.87 14.73
CA ARG A 106 -5.53 -14.89 15.75
C ARG A 106 -5.05 -14.45 17.12
N ARG A 107 -3.81 -13.96 17.24
CA ARG A 107 -3.27 -13.43 18.49
C ARG A 107 -4.05 -12.22 19.02
N VAL A 108 -4.43 -11.29 18.14
CA VAL A 108 -5.26 -10.14 18.55
C VAL A 108 -6.63 -10.59 19.06
N MET A 109 -7.24 -11.60 18.46
CA MET A 109 -8.52 -12.13 18.94
C MET A 109 -8.41 -12.87 20.28
N GLU A 110 -7.26 -13.49 20.58
CA GLU A 110 -7.00 -14.10 21.88
C GLU A 110 -6.97 -13.05 22.99
N THR A 111 -6.35 -11.89 22.76
CA THR A 111 -6.32 -10.80 23.76
C THR A 111 -7.69 -10.19 24.03
N LYS A 112 -8.64 -10.33 23.09
CA LYS A 112 -10.03 -9.87 23.23
C LYS A 112 -10.96 -10.85 23.97
N GLY A 113 -10.43 -11.95 24.51
CA GLY A 113 -11.22 -12.95 25.25
C GLY A 113 -11.97 -12.39 26.48
N TYR A 114 -11.56 -11.23 27.00
CA TYR A 114 -12.18 -10.57 28.14
C TYR A 114 -13.64 -10.13 27.91
N TYR A 115 -14.12 -10.04 26.67
CA TYR A 115 -15.54 -9.73 26.41
C TYR A 115 -16.49 -10.74 27.07
N LYS A 116 -16.10 -12.03 27.11
CA LYS A 116 -16.89 -13.09 27.76
C LYS A 116 -16.93 -12.95 29.28
N THR A 117 -15.96 -12.27 29.89
CA THR A 117 -15.87 -12.13 31.35
C THR A 117 -16.49 -10.83 31.86
N MET A 118 -16.83 -9.89 30.96
CA MET A 118 -17.38 -8.56 31.30
C MET A 118 -18.88 -8.46 31.02
N THR A 119 -19.58 -9.57 30.80
CA THR A 119 -21.03 -9.59 30.49
C THR A 119 -21.90 -9.10 31.64
N ASP A 120 -21.40 -9.14 32.86
CA ASP A 120 -22.11 -8.68 34.06
C ASP A 120 -21.89 -7.19 34.36
N ASP A 121 -21.19 -6.46 33.48
CA ASP A 121 -21.01 -5.01 33.62
C ASP A 121 -22.39 -4.31 33.59
N PRO A 122 -22.73 -3.51 34.61
CA PRO A 122 -24.07 -2.93 34.75
C PRO A 122 -24.39 -1.89 33.67
N LYS A 123 -23.38 -1.33 32.99
CA LYS A 123 -23.54 -0.30 31.97
C LYS A 123 -23.38 -0.86 30.55
N TYR A 124 -22.48 -1.81 30.37
CA TYR A 124 -22.04 -2.29 29.05
C TYR A 124 -22.13 -3.81 28.89
N GLY A 125 -22.66 -4.56 29.85
CA GLY A 125 -22.71 -6.03 29.84
C GLY A 125 -23.34 -6.62 28.57
N ALA A 126 -24.44 -6.02 28.09
CA ALA A 126 -25.08 -6.42 26.84
C ALA A 126 -24.20 -6.16 25.60
N ALA A 127 -23.44 -5.06 25.60
CA ALA A 127 -22.51 -4.76 24.51
C ALA A 127 -21.30 -5.71 24.54
N TYR A 128 -20.81 -6.09 25.74
CA TYR A 128 -19.77 -7.10 25.90
C TYR A 128 -20.24 -8.49 25.46
N ALA A 129 -21.48 -8.88 25.76
CA ALA A 129 -22.05 -10.14 25.27
C ALA A 129 -22.11 -10.17 23.73
N LYS A 130 -22.57 -9.09 23.10
CA LYS A 130 -22.57 -8.97 21.63
C LYS A 130 -21.16 -9.01 21.05
N ALA A 131 -20.20 -8.35 21.68
CA ALA A 131 -18.80 -8.38 21.25
C ALA A 131 -18.19 -9.78 21.35
N ALA A 132 -18.52 -10.52 22.41
CA ALA A 132 -18.13 -11.91 22.54
C ALA A 132 -18.69 -12.78 21.41
N GLU A 133 -19.97 -12.64 21.06
CA GLU A 133 -20.56 -13.37 19.92
C GLU A 133 -19.88 -13.05 18.59
N ILE A 134 -19.62 -11.75 18.32
CA ILE A 134 -18.92 -11.34 17.11
C ILE A 134 -17.51 -11.91 17.09
N LEU A 135 -16.78 -11.83 18.20
CA LEU A 135 -15.42 -12.35 18.31
C LEU A 135 -15.37 -13.86 18.02
N GLU A 136 -16.32 -14.64 18.52
CA GLU A 136 -16.37 -16.08 18.24
C GLU A 136 -16.66 -16.38 16.77
N LYS A 137 -17.61 -15.68 16.14
CA LYS A 137 -17.83 -15.79 14.69
C LYS A 137 -16.59 -15.42 13.88
N LYS A 138 -15.84 -14.41 14.34
CA LYS A 138 -14.58 -14.02 13.67
C LYS A 138 -13.51 -15.12 13.79
N LYS A 139 -13.38 -15.76 14.95
CA LYS A 139 -12.48 -16.91 15.15
C LYS A 139 -12.84 -18.07 14.24
N GLU A 140 -14.13 -18.41 14.15
CA GLU A 140 -14.61 -19.48 13.27
C GLU A 140 -14.31 -19.17 11.80
N THR A 141 -14.58 -17.94 11.37
CA THR A 141 -14.31 -17.49 10.00
C THR A 141 -12.81 -17.52 9.69
N LEU A 142 -11.96 -17.04 10.61
CA LEU A 142 -10.50 -17.08 10.43
C LEU A 142 -9.99 -18.53 10.35
N ALA A 143 -10.52 -19.43 11.19
CA ALA A 143 -10.16 -20.84 11.16
C ALA A 143 -10.55 -21.51 9.83
N GLN A 144 -11.69 -21.11 9.23
CA GLN A 144 -12.10 -21.58 7.92
C GLN A 144 -11.17 -21.05 6.82
N ILE A 145 -10.76 -19.79 6.87
CA ILE A 145 -9.78 -19.21 5.93
C ILE A 145 -8.43 -19.95 6.05
N GLU A 146 -7.93 -20.19 7.27
CA GLU A 146 -6.69 -20.93 7.52
C GLU A 146 -6.77 -22.38 7.01
N LYS A 147 -7.94 -23.01 7.13
CA LYS A 147 -8.20 -24.34 6.58
C LYS A 147 -8.21 -24.34 5.05
N ASP A 148 -8.96 -23.42 4.43
CA ASP A 148 -9.06 -23.32 2.97
C ASP A 148 -7.71 -22.97 2.34
N LEU A 149 -6.87 -22.20 3.03
CA LEU A 149 -5.49 -21.91 2.65
C LEU A 149 -4.60 -23.15 2.67
N ARG A 150 -4.62 -23.92 3.76
CA ARG A 150 -3.82 -25.16 3.89
C ARG A 150 -4.25 -26.24 2.91
N GLU A 151 -5.55 -26.35 2.65
CA GLU A 151 -6.13 -27.34 1.74
C GLU A 151 -6.15 -26.88 0.28
N ASN A 152 -5.64 -25.67 -0.02
CA ASN A 152 -5.68 -25.03 -1.36
C ASN A 152 -7.08 -25.04 -2.01
N LYS A 153 -8.12 -24.82 -1.22
CA LYS A 153 -9.52 -24.88 -1.67
C LYS A 153 -9.98 -23.66 -2.45
N LYS A 154 -9.34 -22.50 -2.24
CA LYS A 154 -9.64 -21.21 -2.86
C LYS A 154 -8.36 -20.55 -3.34
N SER A 155 -8.47 -19.58 -4.25
CA SER A 155 -7.29 -18.80 -4.68
C SER A 155 -6.80 -17.89 -3.54
N ILE A 156 -5.52 -17.54 -3.57
CA ILE A 156 -4.93 -16.66 -2.54
C ILE A 156 -5.62 -15.28 -2.54
N GLU A 157 -6.00 -14.75 -3.69
CA GLU A 157 -6.70 -13.47 -3.82
C GLU A 157 -8.09 -13.52 -3.21
N GLN A 158 -8.81 -14.64 -3.37
CA GLN A 158 -10.11 -14.84 -2.75
C GLN A 158 -9.99 -14.88 -1.23
N LEU A 159 -9.04 -15.64 -0.70
CA LEU A 159 -8.79 -15.75 0.73
C LEU A 159 -8.33 -14.42 1.33
N ALA A 160 -7.46 -13.68 0.64
CA ALA A 160 -7.03 -12.35 1.07
C ALA A 160 -8.20 -11.35 1.12
N LYS A 161 -9.16 -11.45 0.20
CA LYS A 161 -10.37 -10.63 0.22
C LYS A 161 -11.28 -11.01 1.39
N GLU A 162 -11.50 -12.30 1.63
CA GLU A 162 -12.29 -12.79 2.77
C GLU A 162 -11.67 -12.34 4.10
N TYR A 163 -10.34 -12.43 4.23
CA TYR A 163 -9.59 -11.91 5.37
C TYR A 163 -9.78 -10.40 5.54
N ALA A 164 -9.66 -9.62 4.46
CA ALA A 164 -9.84 -8.17 4.52
C ALA A 164 -11.27 -7.75 4.92
N GLU A 165 -12.30 -8.51 4.52
CA GLU A 165 -13.67 -8.28 4.99
C GLU A 165 -13.82 -8.65 6.47
N LEU A 166 -13.17 -9.73 6.91
CA LEU A 166 -13.17 -10.14 8.31
C LEU A 166 -12.56 -9.06 9.23
N GLU A 167 -11.46 -8.42 8.82
CA GLU A 167 -10.81 -7.36 9.61
C GLU A 167 -11.73 -6.15 9.86
N LYS A 168 -12.61 -5.82 8.91
CA LYS A 168 -13.53 -4.67 9.02
C LYS A 168 -14.62 -4.87 10.07
N ILE A 169 -14.89 -6.11 10.49
CA ILE A 169 -15.92 -6.40 11.49
C ILE A 169 -15.43 -5.94 12.86
N GLN A 170 -16.04 -4.89 13.41
CA GLN A 170 -15.73 -4.41 14.76
C GLN A 170 -16.53 -5.20 15.80
N GLU A 171 -15.85 -5.69 16.84
CA GLU A 171 -16.50 -6.48 17.89
C GLU A 171 -17.22 -5.58 18.89
N PHE A 172 -16.67 -4.41 19.19
CA PHE A 172 -17.19 -3.52 20.22
C PHE A 172 -17.07 -2.05 19.78
N ILE A 173 -18.19 -1.33 19.87
CA ILE A 173 -18.26 0.11 19.64
C ILE A 173 -18.87 0.69 20.90
N LEU A 174 -18.11 1.52 21.62
CA LEU A 174 -18.66 2.32 22.72
C LEU A 174 -19.48 3.47 22.12
N PRO A 175 -20.73 3.68 22.56
CA PRO A 175 -21.44 4.92 22.31
C PRO A 175 -20.85 6.07 23.14
#